data_AF-A0A979G151-F1
#
_entry.id   AF-A0A979G151-F1
#
_cell.length_a   1.000
_cell.length_b   1.000
_cell.length_c   1.000
_cell.angle_alpha   90.00
_cell.angle_beta   90.00
_cell.angle_gamma   90.00
#
_symmetry.space_group_name_H-M   'P 1'
#
loop_
_entity.id
_entity.type
_entity.pdbx_description
1 polymer ?
#
loop_
_entity_poly.entity_id
_entity_poly.type
_entity_poly.pdbx_seq_one_letter_code
_entity_poly.pdbx_strand_id
1 'polypeptide(L)'
;MKKVIPLLLLLLFAITTHAQTATWIDQLKEFRSAVYQRDKEKAKQFFKFPVANPGASFWSACSGYNDEETGKKLTALAQKEAPLTEKLFVLYFDQIFHKQFVTSFLKLKTSELYEKGQTQTPDIEDDSEHFYLMIAKYDAATGDLSLTIRGRSTVEGEDGGEYSYQYKFRVINGQLTFITTFIAG
;
A
#
# COMPACT_ATOMS: atom_id res chain seq x y z
N MET A 1 -46.91 -44.44 -37.68
CA MET A 1 -46.66 -43.03 -37.28
C MET A 1 -45.18 -42.90 -36.90
N LYS A 2 -44.37 -42.24 -37.73
CA LYS A 2 -42.92 -42.05 -37.49
C LYS A 2 -42.72 -40.75 -36.72
N LYS A 3 -42.06 -40.82 -35.55
CA LYS A 3 -41.73 -39.66 -34.72
C LYS A 3 -40.47 -39.00 -35.25
N VAL A 4 -40.55 -37.70 -35.59
CA VAL A 4 -39.42 -36.84 -35.92
C VAL A 4 -38.98 -36.16 -34.63
N ILE A 5 -37.71 -36.31 -34.25
CA ILE A 5 -37.09 -35.57 -33.13
C ILE A 5 -36.35 -34.38 -33.76
N PRO A 6 -36.59 -33.12 -33.35
CA PRO A 6 -35.79 -32.01 -33.82
C PRO A 6 -34.51 -31.92 -33.00
N LEU A 7 -33.37 -31.89 -33.71
CA LEU A 7 -32.04 -31.64 -33.17
C LEU A 7 -31.92 -30.14 -32.87
N LEU A 8 -31.90 -29.77 -31.59
CA LEU A 8 -31.67 -28.40 -31.14
C LEU A 8 -30.15 -28.13 -31.18
N LEU A 9 -29.67 -27.39 -32.19
CA LEU A 9 -28.30 -26.89 -32.24
C LEU A 9 -28.16 -25.69 -31.30
N LEU A 10 -27.48 -25.86 -30.18
CA LEU A 10 -27.07 -24.76 -29.31
C LEU A 10 -25.69 -24.26 -29.76
N LEU A 11 -25.67 -23.10 -30.43
CA LEU A 11 -24.45 -22.35 -30.71
C LEU A 11 -23.97 -21.66 -29.43
N LEU A 12 -22.98 -22.24 -28.76
CA LEU A 12 -22.22 -21.60 -27.70
C LEU A 12 -21.21 -20.62 -28.34
N PHE A 13 -21.52 -19.33 -28.31
CA PHE A 13 -20.52 -18.28 -28.53
C PHE A 13 -19.60 -18.26 -27.30
N ALA A 14 -18.39 -18.83 -27.45
CA ALA A 14 -17.31 -18.60 -26.50
C ALA A 14 -16.83 -17.16 -26.65
N ILE A 15 -17.32 -16.26 -25.77
CA ILE A 15 -16.74 -14.93 -25.60
C ILE A 15 -15.40 -15.16 -24.92
N THR A 16 -14.32 -15.14 -25.69
CA THR A 16 -12.96 -15.07 -25.15
C THR A 16 -12.75 -13.64 -24.66
N THR A 17 -13.06 -13.39 -23.40
CA THR A 17 -12.54 -12.21 -22.71
C THR A 17 -11.02 -12.32 -22.70
N HIS A 18 -10.35 -11.55 -23.56
CA HIS A 18 -8.94 -11.23 -23.38
C HIS A 18 -8.85 -10.47 -22.06
N ALA A 19 -8.62 -11.19 -20.96
CA ALA A 19 -8.31 -10.60 -19.67
C ALA A 19 -7.00 -9.83 -19.87
N GLN A 20 -7.11 -8.52 -20.06
CA GLN A 20 -5.95 -7.65 -20.12
C GLN A 20 -5.16 -7.87 -18.84
N THR A 21 -3.93 -8.37 -18.98
CA THR A 21 -3.06 -8.63 -17.83
C THR A 21 -2.89 -7.31 -17.07
N ALA A 22 -3.36 -7.28 -15.82
CA ALA A 22 -3.33 -6.06 -15.01
C ALA A 22 -1.88 -5.59 -14.85
N THR A 23 -1.61 -4.35 -15.25
CA THR A 23 -0.27 -3.78 -15.11
C THR A 23 0.05 -3.54 -13.63
N TRP A 24 1.33 -3.35 -13.29
CA TRP A 24 1.72 -3.02 -11.91
C TRP A 24 1.08 -1.71 -11.43
N ILE A 25 0.79 -0.76 -12.33
CA ILE A 25 0.12 0.50 -11.96
C ILE A 25 -1.37 0.27 -11.70
N ASP A 26 -2.01 -0.66 -12.40
CA ASP A 26 -3.40 -1.04 -12.12
C ASP A 26 -3.51 -1.75 -10.77
N GLN A 27 -2.56 -2.65 -10.49
CA GLN A 27 -2.40 -3.29 -9.18
C GLN A 27 -2.15 -2.25 -8.07
N LEU A 28 -1.37 -1.21 -8.31
CA LEU A 28 -1.18 -0.12 -7.34
C LEU A 28 -2.49 0.64 -7.07
N LYS A 29 -3.31 0.90 -8.10
CA LYS A 29 -4.63 1.53 -7.93
C LYS A 29 -5.60 0.62 -7.18
N GLU A 30 -5.55 -0.68 -7.41
CA GLU A 30 -6.34 -1.66 -6.67
C GLU A 30 -5.92 -1.69 -5.20
N PHE A 31 -4.61 -1.77 -4.92
CA PHE A 31 -4.08 -1.68 -3.57
C PHE A 31 -4.52 -0.39 -2.86
N ARG A 32 -4.41 0.76 -3.54
CA ARG A 32 -4.92 2.05 -3.03
C ARG A 32 -6.39 1.99 -2.65
N SER A 33 -7.20 1.40 -3.52
CA SER A 33 -8.65 1.29 -3.32
C SER A 33 -8.96 0.37 -2.14
N ALA A 34 -8.25 -0.76 -2.02
CA ALA A 34 -8.39 -1.69 -0.91
C ALA A 34 -8.00 -1.06 0.42
N VAL A 35 -6.89 -0.33 0.47
CA VAL A 35 -6.46 0.40 1.67
C VAL A 35 -7.48 1.45 2.07
N TYR A 36 -7.94 2.28 1.12
CA TYR A 36 -8.93 3.32 1.39
C TYR A 36 -10.27 2.75 1.88
N GLN A 37 -10.75 1.68 1.26
CA GLN A 37 -12.02 1.02 1.62
C GLN A 37 -11.90 0.11 2.84
N ARG A 38 -10.69 -0.02 3.41
CA ARG A 38 -10.38 -0.95 4.50
C ARG A 38 -10.72 -2.41 4.13
N ASP A 39 -10.62 -2.75 2.85
CA ASP A 39 -10.78 -4.10 2.31
C ASP A 39 -9.51 -4.90 2.59
N LYS A 40 -9.43 -5.42 3.83
CA LYS A 40 -8.27 -6.17 4.33
C LYS A 40 -8.01 -7.43 3.50
N GLU A 41 -9.06 -8.07 2.97
CA GLU A 41 -8.95 -9.28 2.16
C GLU A 41 -8.30 -9.01 0.82
N LYS A 42 -8.55 -7.86 0.18
CA LYS A 42 -7.82 -7.45 -1.03
C LYS A 42 -6.45 -6.91 -0.71
N ALA A 43 -6.33 -6.03 0.29
CA ALA A 43 -5.06 -5.38 0.62
C ALA A 43 -3.97 -6.41 1.01
N LYS A 44 -4.36 -7.49 1.70
CA LYS A 44 -3.41 -8.55 2.11
C LYS A 44 -2.84 -9.35 0.93
N GLN A 45 -3.49 -9.35 -0.25
CA GLN A 45 -3.00 -10.08 -1.45
C GLN A 45 -1.69 -9.50 -1.99
N PHE A 46 -1.38 -8.25 -1.65
CA PHE A 46 -0.13 -7.60 -2.01
C PHE A 46 1.03 -8.01 -1.09
N PHE A 47 0.78 -8.83 -0.07
CA PHE A 47 1.77 -9.25 0.91
C PHE A 47 2.07 -10.74 0.79
N LYS A 48 3.33 -11.11 1.03
CA LYS A 48 3.74 -12.51 1.22
C LYS A 48 3.94 -12.75 2.70
N PHE A 49 2.93 -13.31 3.36
CA PHE A 49 3.00 -13.59 4.79
C PHE A 49 3.72 -14.90 5.10
N PRO A 50 4.42 -14.98 6.25
CA PRO A 50 4.79 -13.83 7.09
C PRO A 50 5.83 -12.95 6.38
N VAL A 51 5.72 -11.63 6.53
CA VAL A 51 6.83 -10.74 6.14
C VAL A 51 7.86 -10.86 7.26
N ALA A 52 8.88 -11.68 7.02
CA ALA A 52 9.86 -12.10 8.04
C ALA A 52 10.64 -10.92 8.64
N ASN A 53 10.99 -9.93 7.80
CA ASN A 53 11.64 -8.71 8.22
C ASN A 53 10.88 -7.52 7.63
N PRO A 54 9.85 -7.00 8.31
CA PRO A 54 9.07 -5.88 7.80
C PRO A 54 9.81 -4.53 7.93
N GLY A 55 11.05 -4.56 8.44
CA GLY A 55 11.91 -3.42 8.78
C GLY A 55 12.06 -3.29 10.30
N ALA A 56 13.27 -2.99 10.77
CA ALA A 56 13.57 -2.85 12.21
C ALA A 56 12.67 -1.83 12.92
N SER A 57 12.23 -0.80 12.20
CA SER A 57 11.36 0.26 12.73
C SER A 57 9.88 0.09 12.36
N PHE A 58 9.46 -1.02 11.72
CA PHE A 58 8.08 -1.18 11.22
C PHE A 58 7.04 -0.98 12.31
N TRP A 59 7.19 -1.68 13.43
CA TRP A 59 6.23 -1.61 14.53
C TRP A 59 6.31 -0.28 15.29
N SER A 60 7.49 0.33 15.35
CA SER A 60 7.65 1.68 15.87
C SER A 60 6.90 2.71 15.02
N ALA A 61 6.93 2.58 13.68
CA ALA A 61 6.18 3.43 12.76
C ALA A 61 4.68 3.34 13.00
N CYS A 62 4.21 2.11 13.27
CA CYS A 62 2.81 1.83 13.55
C CYS A 62 2.35 2.42 14.90
N SER A 63 3.26 2.72 15.83
CA SER A 63 2.93 3.12 17.21
C SER A 63 2.49 4.58 17.38
N GLY A 64 2.76 5.47 16.41
CA GLY A 64 2.71 6.93 16.59
C GLY A 64 1.36 7.56 16.94
N TYR A 65 0.23 6.87 16.73
CA TYR A 65 -1.12 7.45 16.89
C TYR A 65 -2.11 6.45 17.51
N ASN A 66 -1.83 5.97 18.71
CA ASN A 66 -2.61 4.88 19.33
C ASN A 66 -3.04 5.18 20.76
N ASP A 67 -4.09 4.48 21.20
CA ASP A 67 -4.39 4.35 22.63
C ASP A 67 -3.22 3.65 23.36
N GLU A 68 -3.16 3.83 24.68
CA GLU A 68 -2.07 3.33 25.52
C GLU A 68 -1.88 1.80 25.39
N GLU A 69 -2.97 1.04 25.31
CA GLU A 69 -2.91 -0.41 25.24
C GLU A 69 -2.35 -0.89 23.90
N THR A 70 -2.84 -0.32 22.80
CA THR A 70 -2.37 -0.59 21.44
C THR A 70 -0.90 -0.18 21.29
N GLY A 71 -0.51 0.99 21.82
CA GLY A 71 0.88 1.46 21.82
C GLY A 71 1.83 0.49 22.54
N LYS A 72 1.45 -0.02 23.72
CA LYS A 72 2.24 -1.03 24.45
C LYS A 72 2.42 -2.32 23.65
N LYS A 73 1.36 -2.81 23.00
CA LYS A 73 1.43 -4.03 22.18
C LYS A 73 2.35 -3.86 20.96
N LEU A 74 2.25 -2.74 20.26
CA LEU A 74 3.10 -2.44 19.11
C LEU A 74 4.57 -2.26 19.52
N THR A 75 4.82 -1.60 20.65
CA THR A 75 6.17 -1.47 21.22
C THR A 75 6.77 -2.85 21.54
N ALA A 76 5.98 -3.75 22.12
CA ALA A 76 6.42 -5.12 22.41
C ALA A 76 6.71 -5.93 21.13
N LEU A 77 6.00 -5.67 20.04
CA LEU A 77 6.30 -6.26 18.73
C LEU A 77 7.59 -5.70 18.13
N ALA A 78 7.82 -4.39 18.28
CA ALA A 78 9.05 -3.72 17.85
C ALA A 78 10.28 -4.29 18.55
N GLN A 79 10.24 -4.41 19.88
CA GLN A 79 11.34 -4.96 20.69
C GLN A 79 11.72 -6.40 20.33
N LYS A 80 10.76 -7.16 19.79
CA LYS A 80 10.96 -8.56 19.37
C LYS A 80 11.31 -8.69 17.90
N GLU A 81 11.38 -7.58 17.16
CA GLU A 81 11.48 -7.58 15.70
C GLU A 81 10.47 -8.54 15.05
N ALA A 82 9.24 -8.55 15.59
CA ALA A 82 8.27 -9.59 15.27
C ALA A 82 7.94 -9.57 13.76
N PRO A 83 7.82 -10.73 13.10
CA PRO A 83 7.39 -10.76 11.71
C PRO A 83 5.96 -10.26 11.59
N LEU A 84 5.63 -9.59 10.48
CA LEU A 84 4.25 -9.24 10.17
C LEU A 84 3.53 -10.50 9.66
N THR A 85 2.71 -11.10 10.52
CA THR A 85 1.79 -12.20 10.15
C THR A 85 0.48 -11.64 9.60
N GLU A 86 -0.28 -12.46 8.87
CA GLU A 86 -1.60 -12.06 8.37
C GLU A 86 -2.55 -11.63 9.51
N LYS A 87 -2.51 -12.33 10.65
CA LYS A 87 -3.30 -11.96 11.84
C LYS A 87 -2.93 -10.57 12.36
N LEU A 88 -1.63 -10.27 12.43
CA LEU A 88 -1.16 -8.95 12.88
C LEU A 88 -1.46 -7.86 11.85
N PHE A 89 -1.38 -8.18 10.55
CA PHE A 89 -1.80 -7.28 9.47
C PHE A 89 -3.27 -6.89 9.60
N VAL A 90 -4.16 -7.87 9.82
CA VAL A 90 -5.59 -7.60 10.01
C VAL A 90 -5.87 -6.79 11.27
N LEU A 91 -5.16 -7.13 12.37
CA LEU A 91 -5.32 -6.49 13.67
C LEU A 91 -4.87 -5.01 13.65
N TYR A 92 -3.71 -4.73 13.06
CA TYR A 92 -3.07 -3.40 13.07
C TYR A 92 -3.18 -2.68 11.73
N PHE A 93 -4.15 -3.05 10.89
CA PHE A 93 -4.31 -2.50 9.54
C PHE A 93 -4.30 -0.97 9.50
N ASP A 94 -4.98 -0.32 10.44
CA ASP A 94 -5.11 1.14 10.49
C ASP A 94 -3.82 1.82 10.95
N GLN A 95 -3.00 1.12 11.75
CA GLN A 95 -1.70 1.60 12.18
C GLN A 95 -0.65 1.43 11.07
N ILE A 96 -0.74 0.31 10.35
CA ILE A 96 0.09 0.04 9.18
C ILE A 96 -0.24 1.05 8.08
N PHE A 97 -1.50 1.42 7.90
CA PHE A 97 -1.93 2.42 6.92
C PHE A 97 -2.62 3.59 7.61
N HIS A 98 -1.82 4.38 8.34
CA HIS A 98 -2.31 5.55 9.06
C HIS A 98 -2.92 6.61 8.14
N LYS A 99 -3.73 7.51 8.73
CA LYS A 99 -4.51 8.55 8.03
C LYS A 99 -3.70 9.29 6.95
N GLN A 100 -2.52 9.79 7.29
CA GLN A 100 -1.67 10.55 6.35
C GLN A 100 -1.25 9.72 5.13
N PHE A 101 -0.96 8.42 5.30
CA PHE A 101 -0.70 7.52 4.18
C PHE A 101 -1.91 7.41 3.26
N VAL A 102 -3.09 7.12 3.82
CA VAL A 102 -4.31 6.95 3.04
C VAL A 102 -4.66 8.24 2.28
N THR A 103 -4.65 9.38 2.97
CA THR A 103 -5.03 10.68 2.39
C THR A 103 -4.11 11.09 1.24
N SER A 104 -2.79 10.95 1.42
CA SER A 104 -1.84 11.30 0.37
C SER A 104 -1.83 10.28 -0.77
N PHE A 105 -1.99 8.98 -0.49
CA PHE A 105 -2.05 7.96 -1.53
C PHE A 105 -3.25 8.17 -2.48
N LEU A 106 -4.40 8.59 -1.97
CA LEU A 106 -5.57 8.98 -2.77
C LEU A 106 -5.28 10.13 -3.73
N LYS A 107 -4.45 11.10 -3.31
CA LYS A 107 -4.09 12.29 -4.11
C LYS A 107 -2.95 12.02 -5.10
N LEU A 108 -2.28 10.87 -5.00
CA LEU A 108 -1.15 10.51 -5.86
C LEU A 108 -1.61 10.34 -7.31
N LYS A 109 -0.92 11.02 -8.24
CA LYS A 109 -1.20 10.95 -9.68
C LYS A 109 -0.52 9.74 -10.31
N THR A 110 -1.21 8.60 -10.30
CA THR A 110 -0.66 7.32 -10.79
C THR A 110 -0.30 7.33 -12.29
N SER A 111 -0.93 8.17 -13.11
CA SER A 111 -0.57 8.34 -14.53
C SER A 111 0.83 8.95 -14.67
N GLU A 112 1.11 10.03 -13.93
CA GLU A 112 2.44 10.66 -13.94
C GLU A 112 3.51 9.71 -13.40
N LEU A 113 3.20 8.92 -12.36
CA LEU A 113 4.10 7.89 -11.85
C LEU A 113 4.43 6.83 -12.93
N TYR A 114 3.43 6.39 -13.68
CA TYR A 114 3.61 5.38 -14.73
C TYR A 114 4.45 5.91 -15.90
N GLU A 115 4.22 7.17 -16.30
CA GLU A 115 4.91 7.81 -17.43
C GLU A 115 6.35 8.23 -17.10
N LYS A 116 6.58 8.76 -15.90
CA LYS A 116 7.85 9.41 -15.53
C LYS A 116 8.70 8.60 -14.55
N GLY A 117 8.15 7.53 -13.98
CA GLY A 117 8.77 6.79 -12.89
C GLY A 117 8.75 7.53 -11.55
N GLN A 118 8.18 8.74 -11.47
CA GLN A 118 8.03 9.46 -10.20
C GLN A 118 6.88 10.45 -10.23
N THR A 119 6.29 10.71 -9.07
CA THR A 119 5.34 11.80 -8.83
C THR A 119 5.33 12.15 -7.35
N GLN A 120 4.75 13.29 -7.00
CA GLN A 120 4.47 13.64 -5.61
C GLN A 120 3.11 14.31 -5.50
N THR A 121 2.51 14.23 -4.32
CA THR A 121 1.34 15.05 -4.00
C THR A 121 1.77 16.50 -3.77
N PRO A 122 0.85 17.47 -3.90
CA PRO A 122 0.99 18.74 -3.19
C PRO A 122 1.15 18.50 -1.68
N ASP A 123 1.61 19.53 -0.96
CA ASP A 123 1.54 19.54 0.50
C ASP A 123 0.09 19.44 0.97
N ILE A 124 -0.11 18.66 2.01
CA ILE A 124 -1.39 18.44 2.68
C ILE A 124 -1.21 18.93 4.12
N GLU A 125 -2.05 19.85 4.53
CA GLU A 125 -2.11 20.35 5.90
C GLU A 125 -2.64 19.23 6.83
N ASP A 126 -1.92 18.95 7.91
CA ASP A 126 -2.41 18.12 9.02
C ASP A 126 -3.02 19.00 10.12
N ASP A 127 -2.33 20.10 10.44
CA ASP A 127 -2.82 21.22 11.24
C ASP A 127 -2.16 22.53 10.75
N SER A 128 -2.41 23.65 11.44
CA SER A 128 -1.94 24.98 11.01
C SER A 128 -0.43 25.12 10.88
N GLU A 129 0.34 24.23 11.49
CA GLU A 129 1.80 24.27 11.53
C GLU A 129 2.45 23.05 10.88
N HIS A 130 1.73 21.93 10.73
CA HIS A 130 2.26 20.67 10.23
C HIS A 130 1.69 20.29 8.86
N PHE A 131 2.58 19.90 7.96
CA PHE A 131 2.27 19.54 6.59
C PHE A 131 2.91 18.19 6.23
N TYR A 132 2.29 17.46 5.32
CA TYR A 132 2.88 16.25 4.76
C TYR A 132 2.56 16.07 3.28
N LEU A 133 3.41 15.31 2.59
CA LEU A 133 3.21 14.92 1.21
C LEU A 133 3.58 13.44 1.01
N MET A 134 3.14 12.84 -0.10
CA MET A 134 3.66 11.55 -0.56
C MET A 134 4.51 11.74 -1.81
N ILE A 135 5.71 11.17 -1.80
CA ILE A 135 6.56 10.98 -2.98
C ILE A 135 6.49 9.51 -3.39
N ALA A 136 6.18 9.25 -4.65
CA ALA A 136 6.26 7.91 -5.23
C ALA A 136 7.38 7.84 -6.28
N LYS A 137 8.19 6.78 -6.22
CA LYS A 137 9.25 6.52 -7.21
C LYS A 137 9.25 5.05 -7.60
N TYR A 138 9.27 4.79 -8.90
CA TYR A 138 9.39 3.49 -9.53
C TYR A 138 10.69 3.39 -10.32
N ASP A 139 11.50 2.40 -10.01
CA ASP A 139 12.71 2.05 -10.76
C ASP A 139 12.39 0.86 -11.67
N ALA A 140 12.36 1.09 -12.98
CA ALA A 140 12.05 0.06 -13.97
C ALA A 140 13.17 -0.99 -14.10
N ALA A 141 14.41 -0.68 -13.72
CA ALA A 141 15.52 -1.62 -13.81
C ALA A 141 15.46 -2.68 -12.71
N THR A 142 15.00 -2.31 -11.52
CA THR A 142 14.88 -3.23 -10.37
C THR A 142 13.45 -3.68 -10.09
N GLY A 143 12.46 -3.00 -10.68
CA GLY A 143 11.05 -3.17 -10.38
C GLY A 143 10.65 -2.60 -9.01
N ASP A 144 11.50 -1.80 -8.37
CA ASP A 144 11.24 -1.24 -7.05
C ASP A 144 10.28 -0.06 -7.12
N LEU A 145 9.25 -0.09 -6.28
CA LEU A 145 8.34 1.02 -6.04
C LEU A 145 8.46 1.46 -4.58
N SER A 146 8.66 2.74 -4.36
CA SER A 146 8.61 3.36 -3.04
C SER A 146 7.45 4.35 -2.96
N LEU A 147 6.72 4.32 -1.86
CA LEU A 147 5.74 5.33 -1.46
C LEU A 147 6.23 5.94 -0.15
N THR A 148 6.66 7.20 -0.18
CA THR A 148 7.30 7.87 0.96
C THR A 148 6.43 9.03 1.43
N ILE A 149 5.90 8.95 2.64
CA ILE A 149 5.34 10.10 3.35
C ILE A 149 6.49 10.93 3.88
N ARG A 150 6.43 12.24 3.69
CA ARG A 150 7.33 13.19 4.35
C ARG A 150 6.50 14.23 5.09
N GLY A 151 6.79 14.44 6.37
CA GLY A 151 6.26 15.53 7.17
C GLY A 151 7.25 16.70 7.25
N ARG A 152 6.71 17.89 7.48
CA ARG A 152 7.48 19.10 7.80
C ARG A 152 6.64 20.02 8.70
N SER A 153 7.29 20.82 9.53
CA SER A 153 6.65 21.87 10.32
C SER A 153 7.02 23.27 9.80
N THR A 154 6.19 24.26 10.06
CA THR A 154 6.53 25.69 9.91
C THR A 154 7.10 26.30 11.19
N VAL A 155 7.14 25.57 12.30
CA VAL A 155 7.77 26.00 13.55
C VAL A 155 9.27 25.74 13.47
N GLU A 156 10.08 26.79 13.64
CA GLU A 156 11.53 26.64 13.71
C GLU A 156 11.96 26.02 15.06
N GLY A 157 12.69 24.90 15.01
CA GLY A 157 13.22 24.16 16.16
C GLY A 157 14.19 23.07 15.70
N GLU A 158 14.99 22.49 16.62
CA GLU A 158 16.18 21.66 16.29
C GLU A 158 15.90 20.44 15.38
N ASP A 159 14.66 19.92 15.33
CA ASP A 159 14.26 18.79 14.47
C ASP A 159 13.27 19.16 13.34
N GLY A 160 12.86 20.43 13.21
CA GLY A 160 11.95 20.92 12.15
C GLY A 160 10.61 20.18 11.95
N GLY A 161 10.29 19.22 12.83
CA GLY A 161 9.20 18.27 12.64
C GLY A 161 9.34 17.41 11.38
N GLU A 162 10.54 17.29 10.80
CA GLU A 162 10.75 16.50 9.58
C GLU A 162 10.77 15.00 9.92
N TYR A 163 9.92 14.24 9.25
CA TYR A 163 9.93 12.79 9.35
C TYR A 163 9.64 12.19 7.99
N SER A 164 10.01 10.93 7.80
CA SER A 164 9.63 10.18 6.63
C SER A 164 9.30 8.72 6.92
N TYR A 165 8.22 8.26 6.30
CA TYR A 165 7.74 6.88 6.37
C TYR A 165 7.65 6.33 4.96
N GLN A 166 8.41 5.28 4.65
CA GLN A 166 8.46 4.68 3.33
C GLN A 166 7.88 3.28 3.32
N TYR A 167 7.02 2.99 2.35
CA TYR A 167 6.51 1.67 2.02
C TYR A 167 7.18 1.22 0.73
N LYS A 168 7.89 0.09 0.75
CA LYS A 168 8.51 -0.48 -0.44
C LYS A 168 7.73 -1.67 -0.98
N PHE A 169 7.58 -1.66 -2.28
CA PHE A 169 7.03 -2.74 -3.08
C PHE A 169 8.04 -3.11 -4.16
N ARG A 170 7.90 -4.31 -4.73
CA ARG A 170 8.61 -4.74 -5.92
C ARG A 170 7.65 -5.44 -6.87
N VAL A 171 7.81 -5.18 -8.16
CA VAL A 171 7.12 -5.91 -9.22
C VAL A 171 7.91 -7.20 -9.52
N ILE A 172 7.37 -8.34 -9.12
CA ILE A 172 7.99 -9.66 -9.30
C ILE A 172 7.12 -10.45 -10.26
N ASN A 173 7.63 -10.77 -11.46
CA ASN A 173 6.87 -11.46 -12.52
C ASN A 173 5.54 -10.74 -12.85
N GLY A 174 5.56 -9.41 -12.88
CA GLY A 174 4.37 -8.59 -13.12
C GLY A 174 3.47 -8.37 -11.90
N GLN A 175 3.72 -9.04 -10.76
CA GLN A 175 2.94 -8.89 -9.53
C GLN A 175 3.57 -7.85 -8.58
N LEU A 176 2.80 -6.84 -8.20
CA LEU A 176 3.17 -5.89 -7.15
C LEU A 176 3.14 -6.60 -5.80
N THR A 177 4.29 -6.63 -5.12
CA THR A 177 4.46 -7.30 -3.83
C THR A 177 5.09 -6.34 -2.82
N PHE A 178 4.48 -6.18 -1.65
CA PHE A 178 5.05 -5.46 -0.51
C PHE A 178 6.32 -6.15 -0.02
N ILE A 179 7.34 -5.36 0.29
CA ILE A 179 8.65 -5.82 0.75
C ILE A 179 8.86 -5.45 2.22
N THR A 180 8.78 -4.17 2.56
CA THR A 180 9.15 -3.66 3.89
C THR A 180 8.67 -2.21 4.08
N THR A 181 8.74 -1.70 5.30
CA THR A 181 8.73 -0.25 5.57
C THR A 181 10.09 0.25 6.05
N PHE A 182 10.30 1.57 5.96
CA PHE A 182 11.42 2.28 6.58
C PHE A 182 10.91 3.56 7.24
N ILE A 183 11.50 3.92 8.37
CA ILE A 183 11.40 5.28 8.94
C ILE A 183 12.75 5.95 8.74
N ALA A 184 12.76 7.20 8.31
CA ALA A 184 13.89 8.09 8.50
C ALA A 184 13.36 9.42 9.05
N GLY A 185 13.85 9.83 10.20
CA GLY A 185 13.61 11.10 10.87
C GLY A 185 14.91 11.51 11.51
#